data_AF-A0AB74VM27-F1
#
_entry.id   AF-A0AB74VM27-F1
#
_cell.length_a   1.000
_cell.length_b   1.000
_cell.length_c   1.000
_cell.angle_alpha   90.00
_cell.angle_beta   90.00
_cell.angle_gamma   90.00
#
_symmetry.space_group_name_H-M   'P 1'
#
loop_
_entity.id
_entity.type
_entity.pdbx_description
1 polymer ?
#
loop_
_entity_poly.entity_id
_entity_poly.type
_entity_poly.pdbx_seq_one_letter_code
_entity_poly.pdbx_strand_id
1 'polypeptide(L)' 'MTELSTMLREDGYRQGFEQGELKKSIEVVAKRAISQGMSDELISELVGLSIREIKIIRIAIQTNKTK' A
#
# COMPACT_ATOMS: atom_id res chain seq x y z
N MET A 1 -3.58 -20.45 -29.83
CA MET A 1 -2.93 -19.45 -28.96
C MET A 1 -1.71 -18.96 -29.71
N THR A 2 -1.70 -17.70 -30.15
CA THR A 2 -0.57 -17.09 -30.87
C THR A 2 0.45 -16.54 -29.87
N GLU A 3 1.70 -16.40 -30.29
CA GLU A 3 2.81 -15.86 -29.48
C GLU A 3 2.50 -14.47 -28.89
N LEU A 4 1.75 -13.65 -29.63
CA LEU A 4 1.18 -12.37 -29.19
C LEU A 4 0.21 -12.50 -28.01
N SER A 5 -0.64 -13.54 -28.00
CA SER A 5 -1.61 -13.75 -26.92
C SER A 5 -0.95 -14.19 -25.61
N THR A 6 0.20 -14.87 -25.67
CA THR A 6 1.01 -15.21 -24.49
C THR A 6 1.76 -14.01 -23.94
N MET A 7 2.38 -13.19 -24.79
CA MET A 7 3.09 -11.97 -24.36
C MET A 7 2.17 -10.97 -23.65
N LEU A 8 1.00 -10.70 -24.21
CA LEU A 8 0.01 -9.80 -23.58
C LEU A 8 -0.47 -10.31 -22.21
N ARG A 9 -0.55 -11.63 -22.03
CA ARG A 9 -0.94 -12.24 -20.75
C ARG A 9 0.15 -12.06 -19.71
N GLU A 10 1.40 -12.34 -20.09
CA GLU A 10 2.56 -12.21 -19.20
C GLU A 10 2.77 -10.76 -18.75
N ASP A 11 2.66 -9.80 -19.66
CA ASP A 11 2.73 -8.37 -19.34
C ASP A 11 1.62 -7.94 -18.35
N GLY A 12 0.39 -8.42 -18.56
CA GLY A 12 -0.72 -8.15 -17.65
C GLY A 12 -0.51 -8.71 -16.24
N TYR A 13 0.00 -9.95 -16.13
CA TYR A 13 0.33 -10.55 -14.83
C TYR A 13 1.45 -9.80 -14.12
N ARG A 14 2.49 -9.41 -14.86
CA ARG A 14 3.63 -8.69 -14.31
C ARG A 14 3.24 -7.31 -13.80
N GLN A 15 2.46 -6.55 -14.58
CA GLN A 15 1.94 -5.25 -14.13
C GLN A 15 1.04 -5.38 -12.90
N GLY A 16 0.18 -6.40 -12.86
CA GLY A 16 -0.67 -6.68 -11.69
C GLY A 16 0.15 -7.02 -10.43
N PHE A 17 1.21 -7.82 -10.58
CA PHE A 17 2.13 -8.16 -9.49
C PHE A 17 2.87 -6.92 -8.98
N GLU A 18 3.46 -6.13 -9.88
CA GLU A 18 4.20 -4.90 -9.55
C GLU A 18 3.30 -3.88 -8.82
N GLN A 19 2.05 -3.68 -9.28
CA GLN A 19 1.09 -2.81 -8.59
C GLN A 19 0.68 -3.36 -7.21
N GLY A 20 0.57 -4.68 -7.07
CA GLY A 20 0.27 -5.33 -5.80
C GLY A 20 1.37 -5.14 -4.76
N GLU A 21 2.62 -5.35 -5.16
CA GLU A 21 3.80 -5.17 -4.29
C GLU A 21 4.00 -3.71 -3.89
N LEU A 22 3.74 -2.77 -4.80
CA LEU A 22 3.77 -1.33 -4.49
C LEU A 22 2.74 -0.97 -3.41
N LYS A 23 1.48 -1.44 -3.55
CA LYS A 23 0.43 -1.18 -2.56
C LYS A 23 0.77 -1.76 -1.19
N LYS A 24 1.29 -2.99 -1.13
CA LYS A 24 1.75 -3.60 0.13
C LYS A 24 2.87 -2.77 0.77
N SER A 25 3.81 -2.29 -0.02
CA SER A 25 4.95 -1.50 0.47
C SER A 25 4.47 -0.18 1.11
N ILE A 26 3.57 0.54 0.42
CA ILE A 26 2.94 1.77 0.93
C ILE A 26 2.22 1.52 2.26
N GLU A 27 1.43 0.44 2.34
CA GLU A 27 0.70 0.09 3.55
C GLU A 27 1.64 -0.25 4.71
N VAL A 28 2.71 -1.02 4.47
CA VAL A 28 3.70 -1.40 5.47
C VAL A 28 4.45 -0.18 6.01
N VAL A 29 4.87 0.72 5.13
CA VAL A 29 5.58 1.95 5.52
C VAL A 29 4.66 2.84 6.36
N ALA A 30 3.41 3.05 5.94
CA ALA A 30 2.43 3.82 6.71
C ALA A 30 2.17 3.20 8.11
N LYS A 31 2.00 1.88 8.20
CA LYS A 31 1.80 1.17 9.48
C LYS A 31 3.00 1.32 10.43
N ARG A 32 4.23 1.22 9.91
CA ARG A 32 5.46 1.42 10.70
C ARG A 32 5.59 2.85 11.18
N ALA A 33 5.37 3.83 10.31
CA ALA A 33 5.46 5.24 10.65
C ALA A 33 4.43 5.64 11.73
N ILE A 34 3.18 5.16 11.63
CA ILE A 34 2.16 5.34 12.68
C ILE A 34 2.63 4.72 14.00
N SER A 35 3.21 3.52 13.96
CA SER A 35 3.69 2.84 15.18
C SER A 35 4.87 3.54 15.83
N GLN A 36 5.66 4.31 15.06
CA GLN A 36 6.74 5.15 15.55
C GLN A 36 6.28 6.53 16.03
N GLY A 37 4.97 6.83 15.96
CA GLY A 37 4.42 8.10 16.42
C GLY A 37 4.64 9.27 15.46
N MET A 38 4.92 9.01 14.17
CA MET A 38 5.02 10.06 13.16
C MET A 38 3.69 10.79 12.95
N SER A 39 3.77 12.08 12.60
CA SER A 39 2.59 12.89 12.28
C SER A 39 1.95 12.46 10.97
N ASP A 40 0.65 12.73 10.82
CA ASP A 40 -0.09 12.35 9.60
C ASP A 40 0.45 13.11 8.39
N GLU A 41 0.89 14.36 8.58
CA GLU A 41 1.47 15.22 7.54
C GLU A 41 2.78 14.62 7.00
N LEU A 42 3.68 14.17 7.90
CA LEU A 42 4.96 13.57 7.50
C LEU A 42 4.76 12.23 6.78
N ILE A 43 3.80 11.43 7.24
CA ILE A 43 3.45 10.16 6.57
C ILE A 43 2.86 10.42 5.18
N SER A 44 2.04 11.47 5.04
CA SER A 44 1.45 11.86 3.75
C SER A 44 2.53 12.25 2.75
N GLU A 45 3.50 13.05 3.19
CA GLU A 45 4.65 13.44 2.36
C GLU A 45 5.52 12.23 1.95
N LEU A 46 5.82 11.33 2.89
CA LEU A 46 6.71 10.19 2.64
C LEU A 46 6.12 9.11 1.75
N VAL A 47 4.82 8.84 1.89
CA VAL A 47 4.18 7.64 1.29
C VAL A 47 3.17 8.02 0.20
N GLY A 48 2.83 9.31 0.07
CA GLY A 48 1.87 9.80 -0.91
C GLY A 48 0.42 9.46 -0.60
N LEU A 49 0.13 9.01 0.62
CA LEU A 49 -1.25 8.79 1.09
C LEU A 49 -1.89 10.10 1.53
N SER A 50 -3.19 10.23 1.35
CA SER A 50 -3.94 11.33 1.95
C SER A 50 -4.05 11.18 3.46
N ILE A 51 -4.19 12.30 4.18
CA ILE A 51 -4.45 12.33 5.62
C ILE A 51 -5.66 11.46 6.00
N ARG A 52 -6.69 11.39 5.15
CA ARG A 52 -7.86 10.53 5.37
C ARG A 52 -7.48 9.06 5.37
N GLU A 53 -6.71 8.60 4.39
CA GLU A 53 -6.25 7.21 4.31
C GLU A 53 -5.37 6.84 5.50
N ILE A 54 -4.48 7.74 5.92
CA ILE A 54 -3.60 7.54 7.08
C ILE A 54 -4.42 7.37 8.37
N LYS A 55 -5.46 8.19 8.57
CA LYS A 55 -6.37 8.08 9.72
C LYS A 55 -7.14 6.76 9.73
N ILE A 56 -7.59 6.29 8.57
CA ILE A 56 -8.26 4.98 8.45
C ILE A 56 -7.31 3.86 8.89
N ILE A 57 -6.06 3.87 8.41
CA ILE A 57 -5.04 2.89 8.80
C ILE A 57 -4.77 2.94 10.31
N ARG A 58 -4.67 4.15 10.88
CA ARG A 58 -4.44 4.36 12.31
C ARG A 58 -5.54 3.75 13.17
N ILE A 59 -6.81 3.99 12.80
CA ILE A 59 -7.97 3.39 13.47
C ILE A 59 -7.93 1.86 13.34
N ALA A 60 -7.65 1.34 12.14
CA ALA A 60 -7.57 -0.10 11.91
C ALA A 60 -6.47 -0.79 12.75
N ILE A 61 -5.32 -0.15 12.96
CA ILE A 61 -4.26 -0.64 13.86
C ILE A 61 -4.75 -0.65 15.32
N GLN A 62 -5.41 0.41 15.76
CA GLN A 62 -5.90 0.53 17.14
C GLN A 62 -6.99 -0.50 17.46
N THR A 63 -7.97 -0.68 16.56
CA THR A 63 -9.06 -1.65 16.72
C THR A 63 -8.56 -3.11 16.79
N ASN A 64 -7.47 -3.43 16.09
CA ASN A 64 -6.85 -4.76 16.16
C ASN A 64 -6.01 -4.99 17.44
N LYS A 65 -5.62 -3.94 18.16
CA LYS A 65 -4.93 -4.08 19.46
C LYS A 65 -5.89 -4.32 20.63
N THR A 66 -7.17 -4.03 20.45
CA THR A 66 -8.21 -4.12 21.49
C THR A 66 -9.06 -5.40 21.42
N LYS A 67 -8.78 -6.29 20.46
CA LYS A 67 -9.34 -7.64 20.38
C LYS A 67 -8.32 -8.65 20.87
#